data_AF-A0A452Y1E6-F1
#
_entry.id   AF-A0A452Y1E6-F1
#
_cell.length_a   1.000
_cell.length_b   1.000
_cell.length_c   1.000
_cell.angle_alpha   90.00
_cell.angle_beta   90.00
_cell.angle_gamma   90.00
#
_symmetry.space_group_name_H-M   'P 1'
#
loop_
_entity.id
_entity.type
_entity.pdbx_description
1 polymer ?
#
loop_
_entity_poly.entity_id
_entity_poly.type
_entity_poly.pdbx_seq_one_letter_code
_entity_poly.pdbx_strand_id
1 'polypeptide(L)'
;STLMAAVSCFVGLHFGHVLIHCKTHSQRMVSWLLASTVLTVSGFLLQLLGMPFSKPLYTVSYMLLAGGVSGFLLLLLYCIVDVIHIKKPLILFQWMGMNALIVYVLAACELFPTLIQGFYWRSPENNLVDATECLLQAIFHSKRWGTLAFVLVEIIFWCLAACFLHMKGVYLRL
;
A
#
# COMPACT_ATOMS: atom_id res chain seq x y z
N SER A 1 13.40 15.19 -5.26
CA SER A 1 12.39 14.40 -4.50
C SER A 1 10.98 14.97 -4.61
N THR A 2 10.80 16.27 -4.37
CA THR A 2 9.49 16.94 -4.39
C THR A 2 8.80 16.90 -5.75
N LEU A 3 9.54 17.14 -6.84
CA LEU A 3 8.99 17.11 -8.21
C LEU A 3 8.44 15.72 -8.57
N MET A 4 9.22 14.66 -8.33
CA MET A 4 8.80 13.29 -8.64
C MET A 4 7.58 12.86 -7.82
N ALA A 5 7.54 13.24 -6.54
CA ALA A 5 6.36 13.02 -5.70
C ALA A 5 5.12 13.74 -6.25
N ALA A 6 5.25 15.01 -6.66
CA ALA A 6 4.16 15.76 -7.27
C ALA A 6 3.67 15.10 -8.58
N VAL A 7 4.57 14.69 -9.47
CA VAL A 7 4.22 14.00 -10.71
C VAL A 7 3.50 12.68 -10.43
N SER A 8 3.98 11.88 -9.47
CA SER A 8 3.31 10.63 -9.08
C SER A 8 1.89 10.86 -8.55
N CYS A 9 1.68 11.96 -7.81
CA CYS A 9 0.35 12.38 -7.35
C CYS A 9 -0.55 12.76 -8.53
N PHE A 10 -0.05 13.54 -9.49
CA PHE A 10 -0.81 13.88 -10.69
C PHE A 10 -1.17 12.67 -11.55
N VAL A 11 -0.27 11.69 -11.68
CA VAL A 11 -0.57 10.42 -12.35
C VAL A 11 -1.72 9.71 -11.63
N GLY A 12 -1.68 9.59 -10.30
CA GLY A 12 -2.78 9.03 -9.51
C GLY A 12 -4.10 9.79 -9.68
N LEU A 13 -4.05 11.14 -9.65
CA LEU A 13 -5.21 11.99 -9.90
C LEU A 13 -5.80 11.78 -11.29
N HIS A 14 -4.98 11.54 -12.31
CA HIS A 14 -5.46 11.24 -13.66
C HIS A 14 -6.28 9.94 -13.68
N PHE A 15 -5.81 8.87 -13.03
CA PHE A 15 -6.57 7.62 -12.91
C PHE A 15 -7.92 7.84 -12.19
N GLY A 16 -7.93 8.65 -11.13
CA GLY A 16 -9.16 9.03 -10.41
C GLY A 16 -10.10 9.91 -11.22
N HIS A 17 -9.57 10.83 -12.03
CA HIS A 17 -10.38 11.67 -12.93
C HIS A 17 -11.09 10.82 -13.99
N VAL A 18 -10.38 9.86 -14.59
CA VAL A 18 -10.98 8.90 -15.55
C VAL A 18 -12.08 8.06 -14.90
N LEU A 19 -11.93 7.67 -13.63
CA LEU A 19 -12.95 6.94 -12.87
C LEU A 19 -14.27 7.72 -12.78
N ILE A 20 -14.19 9.03 -12.52
CA ILE A 20 -15.37 9.89 -12.31
C ILE A 20 -16.00 10.29 -13.66
N HIS A 21 -15.20 10.63 -14.66
CA HIS A 21 -15.67 11.25 -15.90
C HIS A 21 -16.24 10.24 -16.91
N CYS A 22 -15.60 9.07 -17.07
CA CYS A 22 -16.11 8.03 -17.96
C CYS A 22 -17.22 7.28 -17.22
N LYS A 23 -18.46 7.21 -17.74
CA LYS A 23 -19.54 6.45 -17.07
C LYS A 23 -19.63 4.99 -17.52
N THR A 24 -19.10 4.66 -18.69
CA THR A 24 -19.17 3.32 -19.29
C THR A 24 -18.00 2.44 -18.82
N HIS A 25 -18.31 1.22 -18.33
CA HIS A 25 -17.31 0.24 -17.85
C HIS A 25 -16.20 -0.02 -18.90
N SER A 26 -16.57 -0.30 -20.14
CA SER A 26 -15.60 -0.60 -21.21
C SER A 26 -14.67 0.57 -21.51
N GLN A 27 -15.18 1.81 -21.51
CA GLN A 27 -14.35 3.00 -21.76
C GLN A 27 -13.37 3.29 -20.62
N ARG A 28 -13.77 3.06 -19.36
CA ARG A 28 -12.87 3.16 -18.20
C ARG A 28 -11.71 2.17 -18.32
N MET A 29 -12.05 0.91 -18.57
CA MET A 29 -11.07 -0.17 -18.67
C MET A 29 -10.06 0.10 -19.79
N VAL A 30 -10.53 0.50 -20.98
CA VAL A 30 -9.66 0.84 -22.11
C VAL A 30 -8.76 2.04 -21.78
N SER A 31 -9.30 3.09 -21.16
CA SER A 31 -8.53 4.29 -20.81
C SER A 31 -7.43 4.00 -19.79
N TRP A 32 -7.74 3.23 -18.74
CA TRP A 32 -6.73 2.82 -17.76
C TRP A 32 -5.71 1.85 -18.33
N LEU A 33 -6.13 0.91 -19.18
CA LEU A 33 -5.22 0.01 -19.86
C LEU A 33 -4.25 0.79 -20.75
N LEU A 34 -4.75 1.74 -21.54
CA LEU A 34 -3.94 2.62 -22.39
C LEU A 34 -2.96 3.46 -21.57
N ALA A 35 -3.43 4.12 -20.51
CA ALA A 35 -2.56 4.93 -19.65
C ALA A 35 -1.47 4.06 -18.97
N SER A 36 -1.83 2.88 -18.46
CA SER A 36 -0.89 1.98 -17.77
C SER A 36 0.15 1.40 -18.72
N THR A 37 -0.25 1.00 -19.92
CA THR A 37 0.65 0.51 -20.97
C THR A 37 1.64 1.59 -21.40
N VAL A 38 1.18 2.83 -21.67
CA VAL A 38 2.05 3.95 -22.03
C VAL A 38 3.05 4.27 -20.92
N LEU A 39 2.63 4.29 -19.66
CA LEU A 39 3.51 4.52 -18.50
C LEU A 39 4.56 3.41 -18.33
N THR A 40 4.15 2.15 -18.51
CA THR A 40 5.06 1.00 -18.37
C THR A 40 6.09 0.95 -19.51
N VAL A 41 5.65 1.16 -20.75
CA VAL A 41 6.54 1.19 -21.92
C VAL A 41 7.52 2.36 -21.84
N SER A 42 7.07 3.55 -21.45
CA SER A 42 7.96 4.71 -21.27
C SER A 42 8.96 4.47 -20.14
N GLY A 43 8.55 3.87 -19.02
CA GLY A 43 9.46 3.49 -17.94
C GLY A 43 10.55 2.50 -18.39
N PHE A 44 10.19 1.51 -19.19
CA PHE A 44 11.14 0.54 -19.75
C PHE A 44 12.07 1.16 -20.80
N LEU A 45 11.55 2.02 -21.67
CA LEU A 45 12.36 2.74 -22.67
C LEU A 45 13.43 3.61 -22.01
N LEU A 46 13.08 4.32 -20.93
CA LEU A 46 14.02 5.13 -20.15
C LEU A 46 15.08 4.28 -19.44
N GLN A 47 14.74 3.05 -19.06
CA GLN A 47 15.72 2.10 -18.55
C GLN A 47 16.72 1.69 -19.64
N LEU A 48 16.26 1.41 -20.86
CA LEU A 48 17.12 1.09 -22.00
C LEU A 48 18.05 2.25 -22.38
N LEU A 49 17.60 3.49 -22.18
CA LEU A 49 18.42 4.71 -22.37
C LEU A 49 19.48 4.93 -21.29
N GLY A 50 19.62 4.00 -20.33
CA GLY A 50 20.72 3.99 -19.36
C GLY A 50 20.40 4.57 -17.99
N MET A 51 19.14 4.90 -17.69
CA MET A 51 18.75 5.30 -16.32
C MET A 51 18.49 4.06 -15.44
N PRO A 52 19.32 3.77 -14.44
CA PRO A 52 19.15 2.59 -13.60
C PRO A 52 17.95 2.70 -12.68
N PHE A 53 17.30 1.57 -12.38
CA PHE A 53 16.35 1.50 -11.28
C PHE A 53 17.10 1.61 -9.95
N SER A 54 17.26 2.81 -9.42
CA SER A 54 17.93 3.01 -8.14
C SER A 54 17.17 3.99 -7.24
N LYS A 55 16.85 3.48 -6.04
CA LYS A 55 15.97 3.98 -4.97
C LYS A 55 14.52 4.29 -5.41
N PRO A 56 13.49 3.74 -4.71
CA PRO A 56 12.09 3.73 -5.16
C PRO A 56 11.37 5.08 -5.25
N LEU A 57 12.06 6.23 -5.12
CA LEU A 57 11.40 7.55 -5.08
C LEU A 57 12.09 8.64 -5.92
N TYR A 58 13.27 8.38 -6.51
CA TYR A 58 14.07 9.45 -7.12
C TYR A 58 14.21 9.36 -8.63
N THR A 59 14.05 8.18 -9.22
CA THR A 59 14.29 7.99 -10.65
C THR A 59 12.99 7.99 -11.45
N VAL A 60 12.94 8.75 -12.54
CA VAL A 60 11.78 8.88 -13.44
C VAL A 60 11.34 7.53 -14.00
N SER A 61 12.29 6.70 -14.44
CA SER A 61 12.01 5.36 -14.97
C SER A 61 11.27 4.48 -13.96
N TYR A 62 11.68 4.54 -12.68
CA TYR A 62 11.02 3.78 -11.62
C TYR A 62 9.62 4.31 -11.33
N MET A 63 9.43 5.63 -11.28
CA MET A 63 8.11 6.24 -11.04
C MET A 63 7.12 5.87 -12.15
N LEU A 64 7.53 5.95 -13.42
CA LEU A 64 6.69 5.58 -14.56
C LEU A 64 6.33 4.09 -14.54
N LEU A 65 7.32 3.23 -14.23
CA LEU A 65 7.08 1.80 -14.10
C LEU A 65 6.13 1.48 -12.94
N ALA A 66 6.37 2.04 -11.76
CA ALA A 66 5.52 1.85 -10.58
C ALA A 66 4.10 2.38 -10.82
N GLY A 67 3.97 3.55 -11.46
CA GLY A 67 2.69 4.12 -11.88
C GLY A 67 1.95 3.20 -12.86
N GLY A 68 2.62 2.69 -13.89
CA GLY A 68 2.04 1.76 -14.85
C GLY A 68 1.60 0.44 -14.22
N VAL A 69 2.46 -0.17 -13.40
CA VAL A 69 2.14 -1.41 -12.66
C VAL A 69 0.96 -1.19 -11.70
N SER A 70 0.92 -0.05 -11.00
CA SER A 70 -0.21 0.30 -10.12
C SER A 70 -1.52 0.49 -10.89
N GLY A 71 -1.46 1.03 -12.12
CA GLY A 71 -2.62 1.16 -13.00
C GLY A 71 -3.14 -0.19 -13.50
N PHE A 72 -2.26 -1.15 -13.82
CA PHE A 72 -2.66 -2.53 -14.10
C PHE A 72 -3.27 -3.22 -12.87
N LEU A 73 -2.70 -3.00 -11.68
CA LEU A 73 -3.26 -3.51 -10.43
C LEU A 73 -4.67 -2.94 -10.18
N LEU A 74 -4.86 -1.64 -10.42
CA LEU A 74 -6.17 -0.98 -10.31
C LEU A 74 -7.17 -1.60 -11.29
N LEU A 75 -6.78 -1.82 -12.55
CA LEU A 75 -7.61 -2.48 -13.56
C LEU A 75 -7.99 -3.91 -13.14
N LEU A 76 -7.04 -4.68 -12.60
CA LEU A 76 -7.28 -6.03 -12.12
C LEU A 76 -8.28 -6.05 -10.96
N LEU A 77 -8.07 -5.20 -9.95
CA LEU A 77 -8.97 -5.06 -8.80
C LEU A 77 -10.37 -4.62 -9.25
N TYR A 78 -10.45 -3.69 -10.20
CA TYR A 78 -11.70 -3.25 -10.80
C TYR A 78 -12.46 -4.41 -11.47
N CYS A 79 -11.78 -5.22 -12.28
CA CYS A 79 -12.39 -6.40 -12.90
C CYS A 79 -12.93 -7.39 -11.84
N ILE A 80 -12.15 -7.68 -10.80
CA ILE A 80 -12.55 -8.62 -9.74
C ILE A 80 -13.80 -8.13 -9.00
N VAL A 81 -13.84 -6.84 -8.63
CA VAL A 81 -14.93 -6.25 -7.83
C VAL A 81 -16.17 -5.99 -8.66
N ASP A 82 -16.02 -5.35 -9.83
CA ASP A 82 -17.13 -4.80 -10.60
C ASP A 82 -17.61 -5.74 -11.71
N VAL A 83 -16.76 -6.61 -12.26
CA VAL A 83 -17.16 -7.57 -13.33
C VAL A 83 -17.45 -8.95 -12.75
N ILE A 84 -16.58 -9.47 -11.88
CA ILE A 84 -16.71 -10.82 -11.30
C ILE A 84 -17.54 -10.79 -9.99
N HIS A 85 -17.80 -9.61 -9.42
CA HIS A 85 -18.60 -9.41 -8.21
C HIS A 85 -18.08 -10.14 -6.95
N ILE A 86 -16.78 -10.45 -6.89
CA ILE A 86 -16.16 -11.05 -5.70
C ILE A 86 -15.82 -9.96 -4.70
N LYS A 87 -16.78 -9.61 -3.84
CA LYS A 87 -16.61 -8.50 -2.87
C LYS A 87 -16.04 -8.94 -1.53
N LYS A 88 -16.34 -10.16 -1.08
CA LYS A 88 -16.06 -10.64 0.29
C LYS A 88 -14.62 -10.43 0.81
N PRO A 89 -13.55 -10.80 0.06
CA PRO A 89 -12.19 -10.59 0.56
C PRO A 89 -11.75 -9.11 0.52
N LEU A 90 -12.36 -8.31 -0.36
CA LEU A 90 -12.02 -6.90 -0.57
C LEU A 90 -12.69 -5.96 0.44
N ILE A 91 -13.63 -6.46 1.24
CA ILE A 91 -14.28 -5.68 2.32
C ILE A 91 -13.25 -5.18 3.34
N LEU A 92 -12.23 -5.98 3.67
CA LEU A 92 -11.15 -5.55 4.57
C LEU A 92 -10.37 -4.36 3.99
N PHE A 93 -10.02 -4.43 2.71
CA PHE A 93 -9.37 -3.32 2.00
C PHE A 93 -10.27 -2.09 1.91
N GLN A 94 -11.58 -2.28 1.75
CA GLN A 94 -12.55 -1.19 1.74
C GLN A 94 -12.60 -0.46 3.08
N TRP A 95 -12.64 -1.19 4.20
CA TRP A 95 -12.62 -0.59 5.55
C TRP A 95 -11.32 0.15 5.84
N MET A 96 -10.19 -0.43 5.43
CA MET A 96 -8.89 0.24 5.50
C MET A 96 -8.88 1.53 4.67
N GLY A 97 -9.45 1.51 3.46
CA GLY A 97 -9.56 2.67 2.59
C GLY A 97 -10.45 3.79 3.16
N MET A 98 -11.58 3.45 3.79
CA MET A 98 -12.48 4.43 4.41
C MET A 98 -11.85 5.16 5.60
N ASN A 99 -10.96 4.49 6.34
CA ASN A 99 -10.29 5.03 7.52
C ASN A 99 -8.80 5.33 7.28
N ALA A 100 -8.39 5.45 6.01
CA ALA A 100 -6.99 5.52 5.61
C ALA A 100 -6.21 6.66 6.30
N LEU A 101 -6.82 7.85 6.44
CA LEU A 101 -6.17 8.99 7.10
C LEU A 101 -5.87 8.70 8.57
N ILE A 102 -6.82 8.09 9.29
CA ILE A 102 -6.67 7.81 10.72
C ILE A 102 -5.60 6.74 10.93
N VAL A 103 -5.68 5.66 10.15
CA VAL A 103 -4.70 4.57 10.19
C VAL A 103 -3.30 5.10 9.83
N TYR A 104 -3.20 5.99 8.84
CA TYR A 104 -1.93 6.63 8.47
C TYR A 104 -1.34 7.46 9.62
N VAL A 105 -2.14 8.31 10.27
CA VAL A 105 -1.68 9.12 11.41
C VAL A 105 -1.26 8.23 12.58
N LEU A 106 -2.06 7.22 12.92
CA LEU A 106 -1.75 6.29 14.01
C LEU A 106 -0.47 5.47 13.73
N ALA A 107 -0.28 5.04 12.48
CA ALA A 107 0.92 4.33 12.05
C ALA A 107 2.16 5.25 12.06
N ALA A 108 2.01 6.50 11.61
CA ALA A 108 3.09 7.50 11.62
C ALA A 108 3.51 7.91 13.04
N CYS A 109 2.60 7.83 14.01
CA CYS A 109 2.93 7.99 15.43
C CYS A 109 3.62 6.75 16.04
N GLU A 110 3.95 5.74 15.24
CA GLU A 110 4.57 4.48 15.67
C GLU A 110 3.84 3.85 16.87
N LEU A 111 2.51 3.98 16.90
CA LEU A 111 1.71 3.56 18.05
C LEU A 111 1.86 2.06 18.34
N PHE A 112 2.02 1.24 17.29
CA PHE A 112 2.24 -0.20 17.44
C PHE A 112 3.61 -0.55 18.06
N PRO A 113 4.76 -0.10 17.51
CA PRO A 113 6.06 -0.25 18.17
C PRO A 113 6.06 0.28 19.60
N THR A 114 5.48 1.46 19.83
CA THR A 114 5.48 2.13 21.13
C THR A 114 4.64 1.38 22.16
N LEU A 115 3.51 0.78 21.77
CA LEU A 115 2.71 -0.06 22.67
C LEU A 115 3.43 -1.36 23.06
N ILE A 116 4.14 -1.99 22.12
CA ILE A 116 4.86 -3.24 22.39
C ILE A 116 6.13 -2.96 23.19
N GLN A 117 6.87 -1.90 22.87
CA GLN A 117 8.02 -1.44 23.64
C GLN A 117 7.62 -0.92 25.03
N GLY A 118 6.47 -0.25 25.15
CA GLY A 118 6.00 0.31 26.42
C GLY A 118 5.77 -0.74 27.52
N PHE A 119 5.65 -2.03 27.16
CA PHE A 119 5.49 -3.12 28.10
C PHE A 119 6.85 -3.77 28.40
N TYR A 120 7.67 -3.06 29.18
CA TYR A 120 8.98 -3.55 29.63
C TYR A 120 8.84 -4.56 30.78
N TRP A 121 9.43 -5.74 30.63
CA TRP A 121 9.58 -6.68 31.75
C TRP A 121 10.98 -6.54 32.38
N ARG A 122 11.05 -5.72 33.43
CA ARG A 122 12.15 -5.64 34.42
C ARG A 122 13.48 -5.01 33.96
N SER A 123 13.86 -5.03 32.68
CA SER A 123 15.04 -4.33 32.14
C SER A 123 14.81 -3.80 30.70
N PRO A 124 15.47 -2.69 30.29
CA PRO A 124 15.30 -2.09 28.96
C PRO A 124 15.84 -2.93 27.80
N GLU A 125 16.62 -3.97 28.11
CA GLU A 125 17.19 -4.92 27.14
C GLU A 125 16.24 -6.10 26.84
N ASN A 126 15.15 -6.26 27.61
CA ASN A 126 14.23 -7.39 27.51
C ASN A 126 12.87 -6.93 26.98
N ASN A 127 12.90 -6.32 25.81
CA ASN A 127 11.72 -5.79 25.13
C ASN A 127 10.84 -6.90 24.57
N LEU A 128 9.52 -6.75 24.66
CA LEU A 128 8.57 -7.68 24.04
C LEU A 128 8.69 -7.70 22.51
N VAL A 129 9.20 -6.64 21.89
CA VAL A 129 9.54 -6.62 20.46
C VAL A 129 10.65 -7.63 20.18
N ASP A 130 11.74 -7.60 20.94
CA ASP A 130 12.86 -8.54 20.77
C ASP A 130 12.42 -9.97 21.10
N ALA A 131 11.55 -10.16 22.10
CA ALA A 131 11.00 -11.47 22.43
C ALA A 131 10.07 -12.02 21.34
N THR A 132 9.20 -11.18 20.76
CA THR A 132 8.30 -11.58 19.67
C THR A 132 9.06 -11.81 18.36
N GLU A 133 10.05 -10.97 18.04
CA GLU A 133 10.92 -11.17 16.89
C GLU A 133 11.78 -12.43 17.05
N CYS A 134 12.32 -12.68 18.25
CA CYS A 134 13.08 -13.90 18.55
C CYS A 134 12.19 -15.16 18.49
N LEU A 135 10.94 -15.10 18.99
CA LEU A 135 9.97 -16.20 18.85
C LEU A 135 9.62 -16.46 17.38
N LEU A 136 9.36 -15.41 16.59
CA LEU A 136 9.08 -15.54 15.16
C LEU A 136 10.30 -16.07 14.39
N GLN A 137 11.50 -15.61 14.71
CA GLN A 137 12.75 -16.12 14.12
C GLN A 137 13.01 -17.58 14.52
N ALA A 138 12.67 -17.99 15.75
CA ALA A 138 12.77 -19.37 16.22
C ALA A 138 11.77 -20.29 15.51
N ILE A 139 10.52 -19.83 15.29
CA ILE A 139 9.50 -20.59 14.56
C ILE A 139 9.88 -20.74 13.08
N PHE A 140 10.38 -19.68 12.44
CA PHE A 140 10.70 -19.67 11.01
C PHE A 140 12.15 -20.07 10.67
N HIS A 141 12.98 -20.42 11.65
CA HIS A 141 14.37 -20.88 11.49
C HIS A 141 15.29 -19.96 10.65
N SER A 142 14.87 -18.72 10.39
CA SER A 142 15.57 -17.79 9.50
C SER A 142 15.24 -16.35 9.84
N LYS A 143 16.28 -15.53 10.00
CA LYS A 143 16.13 -14.10 10.35
C LYS A 143 15.28 -13.33 9.35
N ARG A 144 15.45 -13.58 8.04
CA ARG A 144 14.69 -12.87 6.99
C ARG A 144 13.19 -13.16 7.05
N TRP A 145 12.82 -14.42 7.27
CA TRP A 145 11.42 -14.83 7.35
C TRP A 145 10.77 -14.40 8.67
N GLY A 146 11.53 -14.39 9.77
CA GLY A 146 11.07 -13.85 11.06
C GLY A 146 10.71 -12.36 10.97
N THR A 147 11.59 -11.53 10.40
CA THR A 147 11.31 -10.09 10.23
C THR A 147 10.15 -9.85 9.25
N LEU A 148 10.05 -10.63 8.15
CA LEU A 148 8.90 -10.55 7.23
C LEU A 148 7.58 -10.91 7.94
N ALA A 149 7.58 -11.95 8.75
CA ALA A 149 6.41 -12.39 9.47
C ALA A 149 6.00 -11.37 10.55
N PHE A 150 6.96 -10.71 11.22
CA PHE A 150 6.68 -9.57 12.09
C PHE A 150 5.96 -8.42 11.36
N VAL A 151 6.47 -8.03 10.19
CA VAL A 151 5.83 -6.99 9.35
C VAL A 151 4.42 -7.40 8.91
N LEU A 152 4.21 -8.68 8.58
CA LEU A 152 2.87 -9.17 8.24
C LEU A 152 1.91 -9.11 9.43
N VAL A 153 2.37 -9.42 10.64
CA VAL A 153 1.57 -9.28 11.86
C VAL A 153 1.19 -7.83 12.09
N GLU A 154 2.11 -6.89 11.88
CA GLU A 154 1.82 -5.46 11.96
C GLU A 154 0.75 -5.03 10.93
N ILE A 155 0.85 -5.47 9.68
CA ILE A 155 -0.16 -5.19 8.64
C ILE A 155 -1.53 -5.75 9.04
N ILE A 156 -1.58 -6.96 9.60
CA ILE A 156 -2.82 -7.58 10.09
C ILE A 156 -3.39 -6.77 11.27
N PHE A 157 -2.53 -6.32 12.19
CA PHE A 157 -2.93 -5.47 13.31
C PHE A 157 -3.60 -4.17 12.82
N TRP A 158 -3.00 -3.48 11.85
CA TRP A 158 -3.59 -2.27 11.27
C TRP A 158 -4.88 -2.54 10.50
N CYS A 159 -4.99 -3.67 9.80
CA CYS A 159 -6.25 -4.10 9.18
C CYS A 159 -7.38 -4.29 10.23
N LEU A 160 -7.05 -4.92 11.37
CA LEU A 160 -7.99 -5.10 12.47
C LEU A 160 -8.35 -3.77 13.16
N ALA A 161 -7.38 -2.88 13.36
CA ALA A 161 -7.62 -1.55 13.91
C ALA A 161 -8.56 -0.74 13.01
N ALA A 162 -8.36 -0.78 11.68
CA ALA A 162 -9.25 -0.14 10.72
C ALA A 162 -10.67 -0.73 10.74
N CYS A 163 -10.79 -2.05 10.89
CA CYS A 163 -12.07 -2.74 11.07
C CYS A 163 -12.79 -2.29 12.34
N PHE A 164 -12.07 -2.20 13.47
CA PHE A 164 -12.63 -1.73 14.74
C PHE A 164 -13.14 -0.29 14.62
N LEU A 165 -12.37 0.58 13.95
CA LEU A 165 -12.74 1.97 13.72
C LEU A 165 -14.02 2.08 12.88
N HIS A 166 -14.13 1.25 11.84
CA HIS A 166 -15.32 1.15 11.00
C HIS A 166 -16.56 0.72 11.80
N MET A 167 -16.42 -0.30 12.67
CA MET A 167 -17.51 -0.75 13.55
C MET A 167 -17.96 0.35 14.53
N LYS A 168 -17.05 1.25 14.94
CA LYS A 168 -17.36 2.39 15.80
C LYS A 168 -17.93 3.60 15.05
N GLY A 169 -17.99 3.56 13.72
CA GLY A 169 -18.54 4.64 12.89
C GLY A 169 -17.74 5.93 12.93
N VAL A 170 -16.48 5.89 13.36
CA VAL A 170 -15.61 7.08 13.43
C VAL A 170 -14.92 7.24 12.09
N TYR A 171 -15.35 8.24 11.31
CA TYR A 171 -14.74 8.60 10.03
C TYR A 171 -14.24 10.03 10.10
N LEU A 172 -12.95 10.22 9.87
CA LEU A 172 -12.37 11.55 9.66
C LEU A 172 -12.63 11.95 8.21
N ARG A 173 -13.44 12.99 8.01
CA ARG A 173 -13.62 13.65 6.71
C ARG A 173 -12.71 14.88 6.68
N LEU A 174 -11.93 15.02 5.61
CA LEU A 174 -11.22 16.25 5.27
C LEU A 174 -12.16 17.21 4.54
#